data_AF-A0A2V1JP53-F1
#
_entry.id   AF-A0A2V1JP53-F1
#
_cell.length_a   1.000
_cell.length_b   1.000
_cell.length_c   1.000
_cell.angle_alpha   90.00
_cell.angle_beta   90.00
_cell.angle_gamma   90.00
#
_symmetry.space_group_name_H-M   'P 1'
#
loop_
_entity.id
_entity.type
_entity.pdbx_description
1 polymer ?
#
loop_
_entity_poly.entity_id
_entity_poly.type
_entity_poly.pdbx_seq_one_letter_code
_entity_poly.pdbx_strand_id
1 'polypeptide(L)'
;MSNQHKHPTISFRISDAERKQIEARILASGMMKKDYFVRSCIYNRICVVGKKETIYPLVQTVNALYLQLLDMQKAFTEYCEHQTLNNLPTSDEIQELQTYYNNMLTAIIDLLDGAKYLWEGEHHETK
;
A
#
# COMPACT_ATOMS: atom_id res chain seq x y z
N MET A 1 38.23 -13.91 21.28
CA MET A 1 37.47 -14.23 20.04
C MET A 1 36.47 -13.12 19.79
N SER A 2 36.67 -12.34 18.73
CA SER A 2 35.77 -11.23 18.37
C SER A 2 34.57 -11.79 17.60
N ASN A 3 33.53 -12.21 18.33
CA ASN A 3 32.26 -12.68 17.76
C ASN A 3 31.35 -11.51 17.37
N GLN A 4 31.91 -10.47 16.75
CA GLN A 4 31.11 -9.38 16.22
C GLN A 4 30.58 -9.80 14.85
N HIS A 5 29.30 -10.17 14.78
CA HIS A 5 28.61 -10.39 13.51
C HIS A 5 28.67 -9.10 12.69
N LYS A 6 29.43 -9.10 11.59
CA LYS A 6 29.61 -7.93 10.72
C LYS A 6 28.29 -7.45 10.10
N HIS A 7 27.32 -8.35 9.93
CA HIS A 7 26.02 -8.09 9.31
C HIS A 7 24.90 -8.84 10.08
N PRO A 8 24.37 -8.28 11.19
CA PRO A 8 23.25 -8.87 11.89
C PRO A 8 22.05 -8.96 10.93
N THR A 9 21.45 -10.15 10.85
CA THR A 9 20.33 -10.44 9.94
C THR A 9 19.10 -10.79 10.77
N ILE A 10 17.96 -10.18 10.44
CA ILE A 10 16.66 -10.47 11.03
C ILE A 10 15.78 -11.06 9.92
N SER A 11 15.23 -12.25 10.16
CA SER A 11 14.32 -12.93 9.23
C SER A 11 12.99 -13.21 9.92
N PHE A 12 11.89 -12.88 9.25
CA PHE A 12 10.53 -13.19 9.70
C PHE A 12 9.86 -14.10 8.66
N ARG A 13 8.99 -14.99 9.15
CA ARG A 13 8.15 -15.84 8.30
C ARG A 13 6.80 -15.15 8.15
N ILE A 14 6.38 -14.97 6.91
CA ILE A 14 5.12 -14.32 6.56
C ILE A 14 4.41 -15.15 5.50
N SER A 15 3.09 -15.16 5.57
CA SER A 15 2.20 -15.67 4.54
C SER A 15 2.27 -14.80 3.27
N ASP A 16 1.74 -15.32 2.16
CA ASP A 16 1.66 -14.56 0.91
C ASP A 16 0.76 -13.34 1.04
N ALA A 17 -0.31 -13.42 1.84
CA ALA A 17 -1.21 -12.30 2.12
C ALA A 17 -0.48 -11.19 2.88
N GLU A 18 0.23 -11.53 3.96
CA GLU A 18 1.06 -10.58 4.72
C GLU A 18 2.16 -9.96 3.86
N ARG A 19 2.75 -10.75 2.95
CA ARG A 19 3.72 -10.22 1.97
C ARG A 19 3.08 -9.16 1.10
N LYS A 20 1.92 -9.42 0.49
CA LYS A 20 1.20 -8.44 -0.34
C LYS A 20 0.88 -7.15 0.45
N GLN A 21 0.48 -7.28 1.72
CA GLN A 21 0.24 -6.14 2.59
C GLN A 21 1.52 -5.33 2.88
N ILE A 22 2.64 -6.00 3.17
CA ILE A 22 3.93 -5.33 3.42
C ILE A 22 4.42 -4.60 2.16
N GLU A 23 4.30 -5.19 0.97
CA GLU A 23 4.67 -4.52 -0.28
C GLU A 23 3.83 -3.26 -0.52
N ALA A 24 2.52 -3.31 -0.24
CA ALA A 24 1.66 -2.12 -0.33
C ALA A 24 2.11 -1.01 0.63
N ARG A 25 2.49 -1.35 1.86
CA ARG A 25 3.01 -0.38 2.85
C ARG A 25 4.38 0.18 2.46
N ILE A 26 5.26 -0.63 1.86
CA ILE A 26 6.53 -0.17 1.31
C ILE A 26 6.27 0.85 0.19
N LEU A 27 5.40 0.51 -0.76
CA LEU A 27 5.03 1.40 -1.87
C LEU A 27 4.45 2.71 -1.33
N ALA A 28 3.53 2.62 -0.37
CA ALA A 28 2.92 3.79 0.24
C ALA A 28 3.95 4.70 0.93
N SER A 29 4.92 4.11 1.64
CA SER A 29 5.95 4.88 2.33
C SER A 29 6.89 5.65 1.40
N GLY A 30 6.98 5.26 0.12
CA GLY A 30 7.96 5.77 -0.84
C GLY A 30 9.43 5.54 -0.43
N MET A 31 9.69 4.67 0.55
CA MET A 31 11.02 4.33 1.00
C MET A 31 11.58 3.13 0.24
N MET A 32 12.91 3.03 0.18
CA MET A 32 13.53 1.76 -0.18
C MET A 32 13.14 0.68 0.84
N LYS A 33 12.93 -0.56 0.37
CA LYS A 33 12.53 -1.70 1.19
C LYS A 33 13.36 -1.87 2.47
N LYS A 34 14.68 -1.69 2.37
CA LYS A 34 15.59 -1.72 3.55
C LYS A 34 15.26 -0.65 4.59
N ASP A 35 14.94 0.57 4.14
CA ASP A 35 14.68 1.70 5.03
C ASP A 35 13.29 1.58 5.64
N TYR A 36 12.31 1.06 4.88
CA TYR A 36 11.00 0.70 5.41
C TYR A 36 11.12 -0.35 6.53
N PHE A 37 11.91 -1.40 6.35
CA PHE A 37 12.05 -2.43 7.38
C PHE A 37 12.66 -1.87 8.67
N VAL A 38 13.68 -1.02 8.56
CA VAL A 38 14.34 -0.44 9.73
C VAL A 38 13.49 0.61 10.44
N ARG A 39 12.80 1.47 9.68
CA ARG A 39 12.09 2.64 10.24
C ARG A 39 10.63 2.38 10.55
N SER A 40 9.96 1.57 9.74
CA SER A 40 8.50 1.43 9.78
C SER A 40 8.04 0.05 10.26
N CYS A 41 8.68 -1.01 9.77
CA CYS A 41 8.21 -2.38 10.03
C CYS A 41 8.35 -2.79 11.49
N ILE A 42 9.44 -2.41 12.16
CA ILE A 42 9.69 -2.75 13.58
C ILE A 42 8.60 -2.18 14.49
N TYR A 43 8.12 -0.97 14.19
CA TYR A 43 7.10 -0.29 14.98
C TYR A 43 5.68 -0.49 14.45
N ASN A 44 5.50 -1.34 13.42
CA ASN A 44 4.25 -1.55 12.72
C ASN A 44 3.52 -0.23 12.32
N ARG A 45 4.28 0.83 12.04
CA ARG A 45 3.77 2.16 11.69
C ARG A 45 4.52 2.68 10.49
N ILE A 46 3.82 3.22 9.49
CA ILE A 46 4.48 3.81 8.34
C ILE A 46 5.10 5.16 8.77
N CYS A 47 6.43 5.24 8.82
CA CYS A 47 7.12 6.51 8.98
C CYS A 47 6.91 7.35 7.73
N VAL A 48 6.33 8.54 7.89
CA VAL A 48 6.01 9.41 6.76
C VAL A 48 7.14 10.42 6.55
N VAL A 49 7.61 10.50 5.30
CA VAL A 49 8.52 11.56 4.87
C VAL A 49 7.73 12.40 3.88
N GLY A 50 7.22 13.55 4.35
CA GLY A 50 6.33 14.44 3.60
C GLY A 50 7.04 15.15 2.46
N LYS A 51 7.45 14.40 1.43
CA LYS A 51 8.08 14.90 0.21
C LYS A 51 7.09 14.80 -0.95
N LYS A 52 7.14 15.81 -1.82
CA LYS A 52 6.33 15.84 -3.05
C LYS A 52 6.54 14.57 -3.87
N GLU A 53 7.79 14.13 -3.97
CA GLU A 53 8.20 12.95 -4.73
C GLU A 53 7.62 11.65 -4.17
N THR A 54 7.24 11.63 -2.89
CA THR A 54 6.65 10.47 -2.20
C THR A 54 5.12 10.48 -2.29
N ILE A 55 4.50 11.66 -2.28
CA ILE A 55 3.03 11.80 -2.32
C ILE A 55 2.47 11.69 -3.74
N TYR A 56 3.16 12.22 -4.76
CA TYR A 56 2.66 12.15 -6.14
C TYR A 56 2.45 10.72 -6.67
N PRO A 57 3.38 9.77 -6.43
CA PRO A 57 3.16 8.36 -6.78
C PRO A 57 1.93 7.73 -6.12
N LEU A 58 1.58 8.13 -4.89
CA LEU A 58 0.36 7.67 -4.23
C LEU A 58 -0.89 8.14 -4.96
N VAL A 59 -0.94 9.43 -5.33
CA VAL A 59 -2.07 9.99 -6.09
C VAL A 59 -2.18 9.30 -7.45
N GLN A 60 -1.06 9.07 -8.14
CA GLN A 60 -1.04 8.33 -9.40
C GLN A 60 -1.55 6.90 -9.24
N THR A 61 -1.17 6.23 -8.15
CA THR A 61 -1.63 4.87 -7.84
C THR A 61 -3.13 4.86 -7.63
N VAL A 62 -3.68 5.74 -6.78
CA VAL A 62 -5.13 5.84 -6.55
C VAL A 62 -5.89 6.14 -7.85
N ASN A 63 -5.35 7.03 -8.70
CA ASN A 63 -5.96 7.32 -9.99
C ASN A 63 -5.94 6.11 -10.93
N ALA A 64 -4.85 5.33 -10.94
CA ALA A 64 -4.77 4.10 -11.73
C ALA A 64 -5.80 3.05 -11.26
N LEU A 65 -5.97 2.90 -9.94
CA LEU A 65 -7.02 2.04 -9.36
C LEU A 65 -8.42 2.51 -9.81
N TYR A 66 -8.68 3.81 -9.77
CA TYR A 66 -9.96 4.36 -10.20
C TYR A 66 -10.23 4.09 -11.69
N LEU A 67 -9.26 4.34 -12.57
CA LEU A 67 -9.40 4.10 -14.00
C LEU A 67 -9.64 2.62 -14.32
N GLN A 68 -8.95 1.71 -13.62
CA GLN A 68 -9.14 0.28 -13.79
C GLN A 68 -10.53 -0.18 -13.37
N LEU A 69 -11.11 0.37 -12.29
CA LEU A 69 -12.51 0.10 -11.92
C LEU A 69 -13.49 0.61 -12.99
N LEU A 70 -13.21 1.78 -13.56
CA LEU A 70 -14.05 2.38 -14.59
C LEU A 70 -14.02 1.57 -15.89
N ASP A 71 -12.87 1.04 -16.27
CA ASP A 71 -12.75 0.14 -17.42
C ASP A 71 -13.43 -1.21 -17.15
N MET A 72 -13.30 -1.75 -15.94
CA MET A 72 -14.04 -2.95 -15.54
C MET A 72 -15.55 -2.73 -15.61
N GLN A 73 -16.05 -1.61 -15.10
CA GLN A 73 -17.46 -1.24 -15.17
C GLN A 73 -17.95 -1.19 -16.63
N LYS A 74 -17.20 -0.54 -17.53
CA LYS A 74 -17.55 -0.49 -18.96
C LYS A 74 -17.65 -1.88 -19.56
N ALA A 75 -16.68 -2.77 -19.29
CA ALA A 75 -16.70 -4.13 -19.79
C ALA A 75 -17.94 -4.91 -19.32
N PHE A 76 -18.37 -4.74 -18.06
CA PHE A 76 -19.60 -5.35 -17.55
C PHE A 76 -20.86 -4.77 -18.21
N THR A 77 -20.93 -3.45 -18.42
CA THR A 77 -22.07 -2.81 -19.08
C THR A 77 -22.19 -3.27 -20.54
N GLU A 78 -21.09 -3.27 -21.29
CA GLU A 78 -21.06 -3.72 -22.69
C GLU A 78 -21.45 -5.21 -22.83
N TYR A 79 -21.01 -6.05 -21.88
CA TYR A 79 -21.42 -7.45 -21.83
C TYR A 79 -22.93 -7.60 -21.63
N CYS A 80 -23.52 -6.82 -20.72
CA CYS A 80 -24.97 -6.84 -20.47
C CYS A 80 -25.79 -6.35 -21.67
N GLU A 81 -25.31 -5.35 -22.40
CA GLU A 81 -26.03 -4.74 -23.53
C GLU A 81 -25.92 -5.55 -24.83
N HIS A 82 -24.76 -6.13 -25.11
CA HIS A 82 -24.48 -6.74 -26.41
C HIS A 82 -24.21 -8.26 -26.35
N GLN A 83 -24.18 -8.88 -25.17
CA GLN A 83 -23.78 -10.29 -24.94
C GLN A 83 -22.42 -10.66 -25.57
N THR A 84 -21.61 -9.65 -25.90
CA THR A 84 -20.29 -9.86 -26.49
C THR A 84 -19.34 -10.29 -25.38
N LEU A 85 -18.93 -11.56 -25.40
CA LEU A 85 -17.90 -12.11 -24.50
C LEU A 85 -16.52 -11.55 -24.86
N ASN A 86 -16.25 -10.29 -24.50
CA ASN A 86 -14.92 -9.73 -24.63
C ASN A 86 -14.33 -9.48 -23.24
N ASN A 87 -13.42 -10.38 -22.83
CA ASN A 87 -12.48 -10.20 -21.72
C ASN A 87 -13.08 -9.73 -20.37
N LEU A 88 -14.19 -10.34 -19.95
CA LEU A 88 -14.69 -10.11 -18.59
C LEU A 88 -13.71 -10.74 -17.57
N PRO A 89 -13.32 -10.04 -16.50
CA PRO A 89 -12.44 -10.60 -15.50
C PRO A 89 -13.11 -11.80 -14.81
N THR A 90 -12.32 -12.83 -14.58
CA THR A 90 -12.71 -14.02 -13.82
C THR A 90 -12.94 -13.69 -12.34
N SER A 91 -13.65 -14.55 -11.63
CA SER A 91 -13.86 -14.39 -10.19
C SER A 91 -12.54 -14.30 -9.40
N ASP A 92 -11.53 -15.07 -9.81
CA ASP A 92 -10.21 -15.08 -9.16
C ASP A 92 -9.47 -13.76 -9.40
N GLU A 93 -9.53 -13.21 -10.62
CA GLU A 93 -8.96 -11.90 -10.94
C GLU A 93 -9.64 -10.78 -10.16
N ILE A 94 -10.97 -10.84 -10.00
CA ILE A 94 -11.72 -9.87 -9.18
C ILE A 94 -11.30 -9.97 -7.72
N GLN A 95 -11.14 -11.19 -7.18
CA GLN A 95 -10.71 -11.39 -5.79
C GLN A 95 -9.28 -10.91 -5.56
N GLU A 96 -8.37 -11.15 -6.51
CA GLU A 96 -7.01 -10.63 -6.45
C GLU A 96 -7.00 -9.10 -6.52
N LEU A 97 -7.82 -8.52 -7.40
CA LEU A 97 -7.97 -7.07 -7.53
C LEU A 97 -8.50 -6.45 -6.23
N GLN A 98 -9.55 -7.04 -5.64
CA GLN A 98 -10.11 -6.61 -4.37
C GLN A 98 -9.05 -6.64 -3.27
N THR A 99 -8.26 -7.71 -3.21
CA THR A 99 -7.17 -7.85 -2.24
C THR A 99 -6.11 -6.78 -2.43
N TYR A 100 -5.69 -6.51 -3.68
CA TYR A 100 -4.73 -5.47 -3.99
C TYR A 100 -5.23 -4.08 -3.59
N TYR A 101 -6.51 -3.78 -3.87
CA TYR A 101 -7.13 -2.48 -3.57
C TYR A 101 -7.23 -2.27 -2.07
N ASN A 102 -7.72 -3.26 -1.34
CA ASN A 102 -7.81 -3.20 0.11
C ASN A 102 -6.44 -2.97 0.74
N ASN A 103 -5.40 -3.69 0.28
CA ASN A 103 -4.04 -3.53 0.79
C ASN A 103 -3.48 -2.12 0.52
N MET A 104 -3.62 -1.61 -0.70
CA MET A 104 -3.13 -0.27 -1.04
C MET A 104 -3.89 0.85 -0.33
N LEU A 105 -5.22 0.79 -0.31
CA LEU A 105 -6.03 1.80 0.37
C LEU A 105 -5.78 1.80 1.89
N THR A 106 -5.69 0.61 2.50
CA THR A 106 -5.31 0.49 3.92
C THR A 106 -3.92 1.07 4.18
N ALA A 107 -2.94 0.78 3.33
CA ALA A 107 -1.59 1.33 3.46
C ALA A 107 -1.55 2.87 3.33
N ILE A 108 -2.39 3.44 2.46
CA ILE A 108 -2.52 4.89 2.31
C ILE A 108 -3.18 5.49 3.56
N ILE A 109 -4.24 4.89 4.08
CA ILE A 109 -4.90 5.33 5.32
C ILE A 109 -3.92 5.28 6.48
N ASP A 110 -3.21 4.18 6.67
CA ASP A 110 -2.18 4.02 7.72
C ASP A 110 -1.08 5.07 7.61
N LEU A 111 -0.69 5.43 6.39
CA LEU A 111 0.27 6.50 6.13
C LEU A 111 -0.31 7.87 6.53
N LEU A 112 -1.54 8.18 6.13
CA LEU A 112 -2.19 9.45 6.46
C LEU A 112 -2.41 9.59 7.97
N ASP A 113 -2.88 8.53 8.62
CA ASP A 113 -3.00 8.47 10.09
C ASP A 113 -1.63 8.64 10.76
N GLY A 114 -0.58 8.04 10.19
CA GLY A 114 0.79 8.22 10.62
C GLY A 114 1.29 9.67 10.52
N ALA A 115 0.77 10.44 9.55
CA ALA A 115 1.10 11.83 9.27
C ALA A 115 0.15 12.87 9.91
N LYS A 116 -0.89 12.42 10.60
CA LYS A 116 -1.95 13.24 11.21
C LYS A 116 -1.43 14.40 12.07
N TYR A 117 -0.30 14.19 12.74
CA TYR A 117 0.41 15.23 13.52
C TYR A 117 0.83 16.47 12.72
N LEU A 118 0.88 16.38 11.39
CA LEU A 118 1.25 17.51 10.52
C LEU A 118 0.11 18.53 10.33
N TRP A 119 -1.15 18.12 10.53
CA TRP A 119 -2.32 18.97 10.27
C TRP A 119 -3.32 19.05 11.42
N GLU A 120 -3.29 18.12 12.37
CA GLU A 120 -4.23 18.16 13.51
C GLU A 120 -3.84 19.12 14.64
N GLY A 121 -2.69 19.79 14.51
CA GLY A 121 -2.17 20.67 15.55
C GLY A 121 -1.69 19.89 16.78
N GLU A 122 -0.74 20.46 17.52
CA GLU A 122 -0.35 19.86 18.78
C GLU A 122 -1.46 20.05 19.81
N HIS A 123 -2.11 18.97 20.24
CA HIS A 123 -2.52 18.91 21.64
C HIS A 123 -1.23 18.83 22.46
N HIS A 124 -0.63 20.00 22.73
CA HIS A 124 0.28 20.15 23.84
C HIS A 124 -0.51 19.76 25.09
N GLU A 125 -0.50 18.49 25.46
CA GLU A 125 -0.74 18.10 26.85
C GLU A 125 0.35 18.78 27.65
N THR A 126 -0.03 19.93 28.21
CA THR A 126 0.72 20.69 29.18
C THR A 126 0.98 19.73 30.34
N LYS A 127 2.23 19.27 30.47
CA LYS A 127 2.75 18.71 31.71
C LYS A 127 3.49 19.80 32.46
#